data_AF-A0A9D4YJS4-F1
#
_entry.id   AF-A0A9D4YJS4-F1
#
_cell.length_a   1.000
_cell.length_b   1.000
_cell.length_c   1.000
_cell.angle_alpha   90.00
_cell.angle_beta   90.00
_cell.angle_gamma   90.00
#
_symmetry.space_group_name_H-M   'P 1'
#
loop_
_entity.id
_entity.type
_entity.pdbx_description
1 polymer ?
#
loop_
_entity_poly.entity_id
_entity_poly.type
_entity_poly.pdbx_seq_one_letter_code
_entity_poly.pdbx_strand_id
1 'polypeptide(L)'
;HNLPLYHSTFCIHTPISMQMKRKWIQIIMTLLLIQLIVAHNSYEDENGDDETLSLELVHRHDSRFGGDDVDQVEAIKGFIQRDLFRREQMDHRKGINQGHHRRKDMEVKKEFQMSMHSGRDYAVGEYFVEVEVGTPGQSFWLVADTGSELTWFNSIPHLQTRKHHLQHKKHHHHHHHNHHGKHKHKHKHKGGSKTKSKKKTKSKTKSRTPTKRDDPNDPCSGIFCPHRSHSFQKLPCSSKVCTEDLSGVFSLSYCPNNSDPCLFDISYADGSSATGYFGVETISVNLTNGGKGKLENVTIGCTLSVLNGITFTENTGGILGLGFTKGSFVDRASLKYNTKFSYCLVDHLSHRNVSSYLTFGNPKVKLLDEMKTTELFLYQPFYGVNVTGISVGREMLKIPPTVWDFQAEGGMIIDSGTTLAALVLEAYDPVVEALTNSLKHVKRVDKSLGDLDFCFESEGFDPSSMPSLVFHFGGGVKFAPPVKSYVIDFGPNVKCLGFVPINGTGVSVIGNIMQQSHLWQIDVYQNTVSFAPSRCG
;
A
#
# COMPACT_ATOMS: atom_id res chain seq x y z
N HIS A 1 -27.05 -35.77 65.08
CA HIS A 1 -27.37 -34.33 65.02
C HIS A 1 -27.05 -33.83 63.62
N ASN A 2 -27.93 -34.07 62.63
CA ASN A 2 -29.13 -33.30 62.23
C ASN A 2 -28.84 -31.94 61.55
N LEU A 3 -29.32 -31.89 60.29
CA LEU A 3 -29.62 -30.75 59.38
C LEU A 3 -28.50 -30.18 58.49
N PRO A 4 -28.65 -30.37 57.16
CA PRO A 4 -28.40 -29.35 56.15
C PRO A 4 -29.71 -28.66 55.71
N LEU A 5 -29.57 -27.39 55.33
CA LEU A 5 -30.61 -26.45 54.95
C LEU A 5 -31.05 -26.58 53.48
N TYR A 6 -32.34 -26.27 53.30
CA TYR A 6 -33.18 -26.20 52.12
C TYR A 6 -32.61 -25.51 50.87
N HIS A 7 -32.85 -26.12 49.71
CA HIS A 7 -33.17 -25.42 48.46
C HIS A 7 -34.35 -26.13 47.79
N SER A 8 -35.51 -25.46 47.75
CA SER A 8 -36.70 -25.93 47.04
C SER A 8 -36.82 -25.18 45.71
N THR A 9 -36.76 -25.93 44.62
CA THR A 9 -36.97 -25.49 43.24
C THR A 9 -38.47 -25.48 42.95
N PHE A 10 -39.05 -24.33 42.62
CA PHE A 10 -40.39 -24.25 42.03
C PHE A 10 -40.27 -24.07 40.51
N CYS A 11 -40.52 -25.14 39.76
CA CYS A 11 -40.80 -25.09 38.34
C CYS A 11 -42.30 -24.81 38.14
N ILE A 12 -42.63 -23.73 37.43
CA ILE A 12 -43.98 -23.49 36.91
C ILE A 12 -43.97 -23.82 35.42
N HIS A 13 -44.58 -24.94 35.05
CA HIS A 13 -44.92 -25.28 33.66
C HIS A 13 -46.39 -24.93 33.41
N THR A 14 -46.64 -23.93 32.57
CA THR A 14 -47.96 -23.68 31.98
C THR A 14 -47.98 -24.24 30.55
N PRO A 15 -48.96 -25.09 30.18
CA PRO A 15 -49.07 -25.62 28.83
C PRO A 15 -49.77 -24.61 27.91
N ILE A 16 -49.02 -23.99 27.00
CA ILE A 16 -49.60 -23.24 25.88
C ILE A 16 -50.22 -24.24 24.90
N SER A 17 -51.55 -24.19 24.76
CA SER A 17 -52.37 -25.06 23.91
C SER A 17 -51.82 -25.21 22.47
N MET A 18 -51.64 -26.47 22.04
CA MET A 18 -51.21 -26.87 20.69
C MET A 18 -52.08 -26.30 19.55
N GLN A 19 -53.29 -25.82 19.84
CA GLN A 19 -54.14 -25.17 18.83
C GLN A 19 -53.66 -23.77 18.44
N MET A 20 -53.03 -23.01 19.36
CA MET A 20 -52.50 -21.69 19.05
C MET A 20 -51.28 -21.80 18.12
N LYS A 21 -50.37 -22.75 18.36
CA LYS A 21 -49.18 -22.96 17.53
C LYS A 21 -49.54 -23.31 16.07
N ARG A 22 -50.59 -24.11 15.86
CA ARG A 22 -51.08 -24.43 14.50
C ARG A 22 -51.65 -23.21 13.77
N LYS A 23 -52.42 -22.36 14.46
CA LYS A 23 -52.93 -21.10 13.87
C LYS A 23 -51.81 -20.13 13.50
N TRP A 24 -50.79 -20.00 14.35
CA TRP A 24 -49.62 -19.14 14.07
C TRP A 24 -48.79 -19.65 12.89
N ILE A 25 -48.55 -20.95 12.77
CA ILE A 25 -47.84 -21.53 11.62
C ILE A 25 -48.62 -21.31 10.33
N GLN A 26 -49.95 -21.42 10.37
CA GLN A 26 -50.79 -21.21 9.20
C GLN A 26 -50.78 -19.76 8.72
N ILE A 27 -50.75 -18.79 9.64
CA ILE A 27 -50.60 -17.35 9.35
C ILE A 27 -49.23 -17.03 8.74
N ILE A 28 -48.15 -17.61 9.28
CA ILE A 28 -46.80 -17.41 8.76
C ILE A 28 -46.66 -17.98 7.33
N MET A 29 -47.23 -19.16 7.07
CA MET A 29 -47.22 -19.77 5.73
C MET A 29 -48.06 -18.98 4.72
N THR A 30 -49.17 -18.36 5.14
CA THR A 30 -49.96 -17.49 4.25
C THR A 30 -49.24 -16.17 3.95
N LEU A 31 -48.55 -15.58 4.93
CA LEU A 31 -47.72 -14.38 4.71
C LEU A 31 -46.55 -14.65 3.76
N LEU A 32 -45.90 -15.81 3.87
CA LEU A 32 -44.84 -16.24 2.95
C LEU A 32 -45.35 -16.49 1.53
N LEU A 33 -46.56 -17.04 1.37
CA LEU A 33 -47.18 -17.23 0.05
C LEU A 33 -47.56 -15.88 -0.60
N ILE A 34 -48.03 -14.91 0.19
CA ILE A 34 -48.35 -13.57 -0.32
C ILE A 34 -47.08 -12.85 -0.80
N GLN A 35 -45.94 -13.00 -0.09
CA GLN A 35 -44.65 -12.45 -0.55
C GLN A 35 -44.17 -13.09 -1.85
N LEU A 36 -44.37 -14.40 -2.04
CA LEU A 36 -44.04 -15.09 -3.29
C LEU A 36 -44.95 -14.67 -4.46
N ILE A 37 -46.23 -14.40 -4.21
CA ILE A 37 -47.16 -13.90 -5.24
C ILE A 37 -46.82 -12.46 -5.65
N VAL A 38 -46.42 -11.60 -4.70
CA VAL A 38 -45.94 -10.23 -4.99
C VAL A 38 -44.60 -10.25 -5.75
N ALA A 39 -43.71 -11.21 -5.45
CA ALA A 39 -42.47 -11.41 -6.20
C ALA A 39 -42.69 -11.98 -7.62
N HIS A 40 -43.77 -12.73 -7.85
CA HIS A 40 -44.11 -13.24 -9.19
C HIS A 40 -44.84 -12.19 -10.05
N ASN A 41 -45.70 -11.35 -9.45
CA ASN A 41 -46.40 -10.27 -10.16
C ASN A 41 -45.54 -9.02 -10.44
N SER A 42 -44.29 -8.99 -9.98
CA SER A 42 -43.31 -7.93 -10.34
C SER A 42 -42.37 -8.37 -11.47
N TYR A 43 -42.62 -9.54 -12.09
CA TYR A 43 -41.78 -10.11 -13.15
C TYR A 43 -42.45 -10.19 -14.54
N GLU A 44 -43.58 -9.49 -14.74
CA GLU A 44 -44.22 -9.33 -16.05
C GLU A 44 -44.71 -7.89 -16.24
N ASP A 45 -43.81 -6.98 -16.62
CA ASP A 45 -44.05 -5.95 -17.65
C ASP A 45 -42.79 -5.09 -17.81
N GLU A 46 -42.04 -5.32 -18.89
CA GLU A 46 -41.33 -4.26 -19.64
C GLU A 46 -40.90 -4.84 -21.00
N ASN A 47 -41.84 -4.83 -21.95
CA ASN A 47 -41.53 -4.74 -23.38
C ASN A 47 -41.18 -3.28 -23.66
N GLY A 48 -39.88 -2.97 -23.73
CA GLY A 48 -39.36 -1.66 -24.09
C GLY A 48 -38.06 -1.82 -24.87
N ASP A 49 -38.09 -1.29 -26.09
CA ASP A 49 -37.04 -1.15 -27.10
C ASP A 49 -35.58 -1.40 -26.65
N ASP A 50 -34.90 -2.29 -27.38
CA ASP A 50 -33.48 -2.65 -27.25
C ASP A 50 -32.56 -1.49 -27.68
N GLU A 51 -32.55 -0.41 -26.90
CA GLU A 51 -31.40 0.50 -26.86
C GLU A 51 -30.33 -0.15 -25.99
N THR A 52 -29.38 -0.81 -26.64
CA THR A 52 -28.15 -1.27 -25.99
C THR A 52 -27.43 -0.08 -25.37
N LEU A 53 -27.64 0.14 -24.08
CA LEU A 53 -26.95 1.14 -23.28
C LEU A 53 -25.50 0.69 -23.10
N SER A 54 -24.64 1.04 -24.07
CA SER A 54 -23.20 0.81 -23.97
C SER A 54 -22.61 1.84 -23.01
N LEU A 55 -22.38 1.42 -21.76
CA LEU A 55 -21.58 2.22 -20.84
C LEU A 55 -20.12 2.14 -21.28
N GLU A 56 -19.61 3.21 -21.89
CA GLU A 56 -18.18 3.31 -22.16
C GLU A 56 -17.46 3.60 -20.83
N LEU A 57 -16.71 2.61 -20.34
CA LEU A 57 -15.89 2.78 -19.14
C LEU A 57 -14.64 3.58 -19.52
N VAL A 58 -14.71 4.90 -19.32
CA VAL A 58 -13.63 5.81 -19.66
C VAL A 58 -12.68 5.94 -18.47
N HIS A 59 -11.43 5.52 -18.65
CA HIS A 59 -10.39 5.60 -17.62
C HIS A 59 -10.11 7.07 -17.24
N ARG A 60 -9.75 7.33 -15.97
CA ARG A 60 -9.43 8.69 -15.46
C ARG A 60 -8.24 9.39 -16.17
N HIS A 61 -7.54 8.68 -17.06
CA HIS A 61 -6.46 9.20 -17.90
C HIS A 61 -6.74 9.00 -19.40
N ASP A 62 -7.99 8.75 -19.79
CA ASP A 62 -8.39 8.82 -21.20
C ASP A 62 -8.09 10.22 -21.72
N SER A 63 -7.65 10.33 -22.97
CA SER A 63 -7.31 11.60 -23.61
C SER A 63 -8.44 12.65 -23.60
N ARG A 64 -9.69 12.24 -23.35
CA ARG A 64 -10.85 13.11 -23.11
C ARG A 64 -10.80 13.84 -21.76
N PHE A 65 -10.11 13.28 -20.77
CA PHE A 65 -9.87 13.83 -19.43
C PHE A 65 -8.43 14.30 -19.26
N GLY A 66 -7.77 14.68 -20.36
CA GLY A 66 -6.42 15.21 -20.31
C GLY A 66 -6.34 16.48 -19.46
N GLY A 67 -5.92 16.35 -18.21
CA GLY A 67 -5.41 17.45 -17.40
C GLY A 67 -6.24 17.91 -16.20
N ASP A 68 -7.13 17.10 -15.62
CA ASP A 68 -7.76 17.47 -14.35
C ASP A 68 -6.78 17.27 -13.19
N ASP A 69 -6.43 18.37 -12.53
CA ASP A 69 -5.63 18.40 -11.29
C ASP A 69 -6.33 17.51 -10.25
N VAL A 70 -5.60 16.57 -9.65
CA VAL A 70 -6.14 15.70 -8.60
C VAL A 70 -6.60 16.60 -7.45
N ASP A 71 -7.88 16.54 -7.08
CA ASP A 71 -8.38 17.29 -5.92
C ASP A 71 -7.60 16.85 -4.67
N GLN A 72 -6.74 17.74 -4.19
CA GLN A 72 -5.83 17.50 -3.08
C GLN A 72 -6.60 17.13 -1.82
N VAL A 73 -7.77 17.74 -1.60
CA VAL A 73 -8.60 17.46 -0.42
C VAL A 73 -9.08 16.01 -0.44
N GLU A 74 -9.61 15.55 -1.57
CA GLU A 74 -10.12 14.19 -1.72
C GLU A 74 -8.99 13.15 -1.69
N ALA A 75 -7.85 13.46 -2.31
CA ALA A 75 -6.65 12.62 -2.21
C ALA A 75 -6.19 12.46 -0.76
N ILE A 76 -6.23 13.55 0.02
CA ILE A 76 -5.85 13.54 1.42
C ILE A 76 -6.80 12.72 2.27
N LYS A 77 -8.10 12.92 2.12
CA LYS A 77 -9.11 12.08 2.80
C LYS A 77 -8.92 10.61 2.46
N GLY A 78 -8.70 10.31 1.19
CA GLY A 78 -8.47 8.95 0.70
C GLY A 78 -7.26 8.28 1.37
N PHE A 79 -6.14 8.98 1.56
CA PHE A 79 -5.00 8.37 2.24
C PHE A 79 -5.18 8.22 3.74
N ILE A 80 -5.88 9.14 4.41
CA ILE A 80 -6.13 9.03 5.85
C ILE A 80 -6.97 7.79 6.13
N GLN A 81 -7.99 7.54 5.30
CA GLN A 81 -8.83 6.36 5.38
C GLN A 81 -8.03 5.08 5.14
N ARG A 82 -7.16 5.04 4.11
CA ARG A 82 -6.25 3.89 3.90
C ARG A 82 -5.31 3.66 5.10
N ASP A 83 -4.72 4.72 5.64
CA ASP A 83 -3.82 4.68 6.79
C ASP A 83 -4.52 4.14 8.05
N LEU A 84 -5.81 4.49 8.25
CA LEU A 84 -6.64 3.94 9.34
C LEU A 84 -6.74 2.42 9.26
N PHE A 85 -7.19 1.89 8.12
CA PHE A 85 -7.33 0.44 7.93
C PHE A 85 -6.00 -0.30 8.01
N ARG A 86 -4.96 0.30 7.44
CA ARG A 86 -3.60 -0.23 7.50
C ARG A 86 -3.12 -0.41 8.95
N ARG A 87 -3.37 0.57 9.82
CA ARG A 87 -2.97 0.49 11.24
C ARG A 87 -3.65 -0.64 11.98
N GLU A 88 -4.94 -0.85 11.75
CA GLU A 88 -5.65 -1.98 12.34
C GLU A 88 -4.97 -3.30 11.99
N GLN A 89 -4.51 -3.48 10.75
CA GLN A 89 -3.76 -4.68 10.38
C GLN A 89 -2.41 -4.80 11.11
N MET A 90 -1.68 -3.69 11.24
CA MET A 90 -0.37 -3.69 11.87
C MET A 90 -0.47 -4.13 13.33
N ASP A 91 -1.52 -3.72 14.04
CA ASP A 91 -1.78 -4.14 15.42
C ASP A 91 -2.06 -5.65 15.56
N HIS A 92 -2.65 -6.28 14.54
CA HIS A 92 -2.90 -7.73 14.53
C HIS A 92 -1.67 -8.57 14.16
N ARG A 93 -0.67 -7.98 13.50
CA ARG A 93 0.50 -8.67 12.93
C ARG A 93 1.74 -8.58 13.82
N LYS A 94 1.55 -8.16 15.07
CA LYS A 94 2.59 -7.96 16.06
C LYS A 94 3.30 -9.29 16.40
N GLY A 95 4.56 -9.41 15.99
CA GLY A 95 5.41 -10.60 16.22
C GLY A 95 6.38 -10.43 17.39
N ILE A 96 6.84 -11.54 17.99
CA ILE A 96 7.82 -11.49 19.10
C ILE A 96 9.15 -10.88 18.62
N ASN A 97 9.78 -10.02 19.44
CA ASN A 97 11.16 -9.58 19.22
C ASN A 97 12.10 -10.80 19.20
N GLN A 98 12.51 -11.24 18.00
CA GLN A 98 13.44 -12.34 17.85
C GLN A 98 14.87 -11.79 17.90
N GLY A 99 15.65 -12.25 18.89
CA GLY A 99 17.08 -11.97 18.96
C GLY A 99 17.79 -12.49 17.71
N HIS A 100 18.08 -11.61 16.76
CA HIS A 100 18.86 -11.96 15.57
C HIS A 100 20.35 -11.94 15.88
N HIS A 101 21.08 -12.92 15.33
CA HIS A 101 22.53 -12.95 15.44
C HIS A 101 23.13 -11.77 14.68
N ARG A 102 23.77 -10.84 15.41
CA ARG A 102 24.65 -9.82 14.82
C ARG A 102 25.63 -10.49 13.87
N ARG A 103 25.49 -10.22 12.57
CA ARG A 103 26.48 -10.62 11.58
C ARG A 103 27.61 -9.59 11.59
N LYS A 104 28.86 -10.05 11.42
CA LYS A 104 29.95 -9.13 11.05
C LYS A 104 29.58 -8.47 9.73
N ASP A 105 29.90 -7.18 9.59
CA ASP A 105 29.75 -6.42 8.36
C ASP A 105 30.31 -7.28 7.20
N MET A 106 29.43 -7.81 6.35
CA MET A 106 29.89 -8.51 5.16
C MET A 106 30.41 -7.43 4.23
N GLU A 107 31.66 -7.53 3.80
CA GLU A 107 32.26 -6.65 2.80
C GLU A 107 31.63 -6.92 1.44
N VAL A 108 30.36 -6.58 1.27
CA VAL A 108 29.60 -6.79 0.04
C VAL A 108 29.78 -5.58 -0.87
N LYS A 109 30.37 -5.82 -2.05
CA LYS A 109 30.87 -4.77 -2.96
C LYS A 109 29.87 -4.33 -4.03
N LYS A 110 28.60 -4.71 -3.93
CA LYS A 110 27.58 -4.40 -4.94
C LYS A 110 26.41 -3.72 -4.29
N GLU A 111 26.01 -2.60 -4.87
CA GLU A 111 24.92 -1.77 -4.40
C GLU A 111 23.92 -1.62 -5.53
N PHE A 112 22.65 -1.45 -5.19
CA PHE A 112 21.62 -1.11 -6.16
C PHE A 112 20.76 0.02 -5.64
N GLN A 113 20.17 0.75 -6.58
CA GLN A 113 19.32 1.89 -6.30
C GLN A 113 18.08 1.83 -7.17
N MET A 114 16.96 2.21 -6.58
CA MET A 114 15.65 2.30 -7.22
C MET A 114 15.15 3.73 -7.06
N SER A 115 14.61 4.29 -8.14
CA SER A 115 13.91 5.57 -8.06
C SER A 115 12.57 5.37 -7.38
N MET A 116 12.25 6.25 -6.46
CA MET A 116 10.98 6.31 -5.76
C MET A 116 10.23 7.58 -6.19
N HIS A 117 8.92 7.51 -6.30
CA HIS A 117 8.11 8.65 -6.73
C HIS A 117 6.91 8.83 -5.82
N SER A 118 6.54 10.07 -5.54
CA SER A 118 5.30 10.32 -4.80
C SER A 118 4.09 9.79 -5.58
N GLY A 119 3.13 9.24 -4.83
CA GLY A 119 1.82 8.85 -5.29
C GLY A 119 0.86 9.99 -5.64
N ARG A 120 1.24 11.28 -5.48
CA ARG A 120 0.34 12.44 -5.67
C ARG A 120 -0.51 12.34 -6.93
N ASP A 121 0.13 12.13 -8.08
CA ASP A 121 -0.53 12.10 -9.39
C ASP A 121 -1.51 10.91 -9.55
N TYR A 122 -1.62 10.03 -8.56
CA TYR A 122 -2.55 8.91 -8.50
C TYR A 122 -3.57 9.05 -7.34
N ALA A 123 -3.55 10.17 -6.59
CA ALA A 123 -4.33 10.41 -5.37
C ALA A 123 -3.98 9.46 -4.21
N VAL A 124 -2.71 9.05 -4.13
CA VAL A 124 -2.17 8.14 -3.10
C VAL A 124 -1.04 8.84 -2.35
N GLY A 125 -0.95 8.61 -1.04
CA GLY A 125 -0.03 9.32 -0.12
C GLY A 125 1.32 8.62 0.06
N GLU A 126 1.44 7.42 -0.50
CA GLU A 126 2.61 6.55 -0.43
C GLU A 126 3.59 6.81 -1.57
N TYR A 127 4.77 6.20 -1.47
CA TYR A 127 5.81 6.28 -2.49
C TYR A 127 5.88 5.00 -3.29
N PHE A 128 6.15 5.13 -4.59
CA PHE A 128 6.15 4.02 -5.52
C PHE A 128 7.50 3.78 -6.15
N VAL A 129 7.77 2.53 -6.48
CA VAL A 129 8.96 2.06 -7.19
C VAL A 129 8.56 1.21 -8.39
N GLU A 130 9.33 1.31 -9.49
CA GLU A 130 9.22 0.33 -10.58
C GLU A 130 10.06 -0.91 -10.25
N VAL A 131 9.47 -2.09 -10.40
CA VAL A 131 10.12 -3.38 -10.14
C VAL A 131 9.96 -4.29 -11.35
N GLU A 132 11.06 -4.85 -11.85
CA GLU A 132 11.03 -5.90 -12.88
C GLU A 132 11.01 -7.29 -12.20
N VAL A 133 9.91 -8.03 -12.32
CA VAL A 133 9.66 -9.30 -11.63
C VAL A 133 9.53 -10.45 -12.63
N GLY A 134 10.20 -11.56 -12.34
CA GLY A 134 10.20 -12.77 -13.16
C GLY A 134 11.24 -12.80 -14.26
N THR A 135 11.25 -13.91 -15.00
CA THR A 135 12.15 -14.12 -16.13
C THR A 135 11.37 -14.65 -17.35
N PRO A 136 11.26 -13.90 -18.46
CA PRO A 136 11.65 -12.49 -18.62
C PRO A 136 10.89 -11.58 -17.65
N GLY A 137 11.51 -10.44 -17.30
CA GLY A 137 10.95 -9.49 -16.33
C GLY A 137 9.67 -8.81 -16.82
N GLN A 138 8.67 -8.79 -15.95
CA GLN A 138 7.42 -8.04 -16.05
C GLN A 138 7.54 -6.81 -15.15
N SER A 139 7.26 -5.61 -15.67
CA SER A 139 7.36 -4.34 -14.89
C SER A 139 6.10 -4.12 -14.07
N PHE A 140 6.27 -3.74 -12.80
CA PHE A 140 5.19 -3.34 -11.91
C PHE A 140 5.54 -2.05 -11.19
N TRP A 141 4.50 -1.26 -10.92
CA TRP A 141 4.58 -0.05 -10.11
C TRP A 141 4.02 -0.36 -8.72
N LEU A 142 4.89 -0.42 -7.71
CA LEU A 142 4.54 -0.94 -6.38
C LEU A 142 4.76 0.12 -5.31
N VAL A 143 3.91 0.11 -4.28
CA VAL A 143 4.13 0.91 -3.06
C VAL A 143 5.37 0.38 -2.33
N ALA A 144 6.31 1.25 -1.98
CA ALA A 144 7.47 0.91 -1.18
C ALA A 144 7.13 1.06 0.32
N ASP A 145 7.11 -0.07 1.03
CA ASP A 145 6.39 -0.15 2.30
C ASP A 145 7.22 -0.82 3.41
N THR A 146 7.72 -0.04 4.38
CA THR A 146 8.48 -0.57 5.52
C THR A 146 7.64 -1.24 6.60
N GLY A 147 6.31 -1.08 6.59
CA GLY A 147 5.38 -1.81 7.47
C GLY A 147 4.84 -3.11 6.86
N SER A 148 5.28 -3.51 5.66
CA SER A 148 4.96 -4.81 5.06
C SER A 148 6.22 -5.58 4.68
N GLU A 149 6.36 -6.80 5.16
CA GLU A 149 7.40 -7.77 4.81
C GLU A 149 7.10 -8.57 3.55
N LEU A 150 5.82 -8.72 3.20
CA LEU A 150 5.43 -9.43 1.99
C LEU A 150 5.43 -8.48 0.79
N THR A 151 6.21 -8.82 -0.23
CA THR A 151 6.04 -8.24 -1.56
C THR A 151 4.91 -8.98 -2.27
N TRP A 152 3.88 -8.28 -2.73
CA TRP A 152 2.74 -8.94 -3.38
C TRP A 152 2.21 -8.15 -4.56
N PHE A 153 1.53 -8.87 -5.46
CA PHE A 153 1.04 -8.37 -6.73
C PHE A 153 -0.38 -8.86 -6.99
N ASN A 154 -1.17 -8.04 -7.68
CA ASN A 154 -2.35 -8.55 -8.37
C ASN A 154 -1.90 -9.58 -9.42
N SER A 155 -2.53 -10.75 -9.44
CA SER A 155 -2.11 -11.88 -10.28
C SER A 155 -3.31 -12.55 -10.92
N ILE A 156 -3.18 -12.91 -12.20
CA ILE A 156 -4.19 -13.71 -12.92
C ILE A 156 -3.65 -15.13 -13.20
N PRO A 157 -4.37 -16.19 -12.78
CA PRO A 157 -4.03 -17.56 -13.16
C PRO A 157 -4.20 -17.79 -14.65
N HIS A 158 -3.35 -18.65 -15.23
CA HIS A 158 -3.37 -19.01 -16.67
C HIS A 158 -4.74 -19.49 -17.21
N LEU A 159 -5.59 -20.09 -16.36
CA LEU A 159 -6.92 -20.54 -16.80
C LEU A 159 -7.89 -19.38 -17.06
N GLN A 160 -7.72 -18.25 -16.38
CA GLN A 160 -8.56 -17.06 -16.56
C GLN A 160 -8.11 -16.24 -17.78
N THR A 161 -6.80 -16.17 -18.09
CA THR A 161 -6.30 -15.50 -19.30
C THR A 161 -6.83 -16.14 -20.60
N ARG A 162 -7.03 -17.46 -20.63
CA ARG A 162 -7.65 -18.17 -21.76
C ARG A 162 -9.13 -17.81 -21.96
N LYS A 163 -9.89 -17.62 -20.89
CA LYS A 163 -11.32 -17.24 -20.96
C LYS A 163 -11.49 -15.82 -21.54
N HIS A 164 -10.67 -14.86 -21.11
CA HIS A 164 -10.66 -13.51 -21.69
C HIS A 164 -10.31 -13.52 -23.19
N HIS A 165 -9.27 -14.27 -23.60
CA HIS A 165 -8.94 -14.41 -25.03
C HIS A 165 -10.06 -15.07 -25.86
N LEU A 166 -10.80 -16.01 -25.30
CA LEU A 166 -11.91 -16.68 -25.98
C LEU A 166 -13.16 -15.79 -26.10
N GLN A 167 -13.44 -14.94 -25.11
CA GLN A 167 -14.54 -13.96 -25.17
C GLN A 167 -14.27 -12.87 -26.23
N HIS A 168 -13.06 -12.30 -26.28
CA HIS A 168 -12.70 -11.32 -27.32
C HIS A 168 -12.72 -11.90 -28.75
N LYS A 169 -12.30 -13.16 -28.94
CA LYS A 169 -12.41 -13.81 -30.25
C LYS A 169 -13.86 -14.01 -30.72
N LYS A 170 -14.81 -14.22 -29.80
CA LYS A 170 -16.24 -14.32 -30.15
C LYS A 170 -16.81 -12.97 -30.61
N HIS A 171 -16.41 -11.86 -29.98
CA HIS A 171 -16.83 -10.51 -30.41
C HIS A 171 -16.24 -10.12 -31.78
N HIS A 172 -14.99 -10.47 -32.08
CA HIS A 172 -14.40 -10.19 -33.39
C HIS A 172 -14.98 -11.03 -34.54
N HIS A 173 -15.47 -12.24 -34.28
CA HIS A 173 -16.11 -13.05 -35.32
C HIS A 173 -17.50 -12.54 -35.75
N HIS A 174 -18.20 -11.77 -34.90
CA HIS A 174 -19.48 -11.16 -35.28
C HIS A 174 -19.35 -9.92 -36.17
N HIS A 175 -18.19 -9.26 -36.22
CA HIS A 175 -18.00 -8.04 -37.03
C HIS A 175 -17.51 -8.27 -38.47
N HIS A 176 -17.23 -9.51 -38.89
CA HIS A 176 -16.63 -9.78 -40.21
C HIS A 176 -17.61 -10.20 -41.33
N HIS A 177 -18.93 -10.19 -41.10
CA HIS A 177 -19.93 -10.41 -42.15
C HIS A 177 -20.69 -9.12 -42.51
N ASN A 178 -20.00 -8.18 -43.15
CA ASN A 178 -20.57 -7.34 -44.21
C ASN A 178 -19.54 -6.30 -44.64
N HIS A 179 -18.86 -6.54 -45.78
CA HIS A 179 -18.45 -5.52 -46.75
C HIS A 179 -17.62 -6.19 -47.86
N HIS A 180 -18.29 -6.75 -48.86
CA HIS A 180 -17.67 -6.99 -50.16
C HIS A 180 -18.16 -5.94 -51.16
N GLY A 181 -17.34 -4.90 -51.36
CA GLY A 181 -17.59 -3.82 -52.29
C GLY A 181 -16.33 -3.46 -53.10
N LYS A 182 -16.21 -4.09 -54.27
CA LYS A 182 -15.56 -3.61 -55.51
C LYS A 182 -14.07 -3.19 -55.45
N HIS A 183 -13.22 -4.13 -55.86
CA HIS A 183 -11.92 -3.85 -56.48
C HIS A 183 -12.06 -3.04 -57.77
N LYS A 184 -11.27 -1.96 -57.91
CA LYS A 184 -10.83 -1.44 -59.21
C LYS A 184 -9.34 -1.14 -59.17
N HIS A 185 -8.60 -1.88 -59.98
CA HIS A 185 -7.21 -1.66 -60.35
C HIS A 185 -7.06 -0.35 -61.14
N LYS A 186 -5.98 0.41 -60.90
CA LYS A 186 -5.34 1.22 -61.95
C LYS A 186 -3.84 1.39 -61.71
N HIS A 187 -3.14 1.35 -62.84
CA HIS A 187 -1.73 1.09 -63.03
C HIS A 187 -0.79 2.28 -62.77
N LYS A 188 0.47 1.91 -62.52
CA LYS A 188 1.71 2.69 -62.57
C LYS A 188 1.81 3.64 -63.77
N HIS A 189 2.42 4.81 -63.54
CA HIS A 189 3.38 5.41 -64.47
C HIS A 189 4.55 6.07 -63.72
N LYS A 190 5.77 5.75 -64.19
CA LYS A 190 7.04 6.39 -63.83
C LYS A 190 7.25 7.60 -64.76
N GLY A 191 7.80 8.68 -64.22
CA GLY A 191 8.37 9.79 -64.99
C GLY A 191 9.11 10.73 -64.03
N GLY A 192 10.44 10.83 -64.16
CA GLY A 192 11.28 11.60 -63.26
C GLY A 192 11.42 13.07 -63.66
N SER A 193 11.77 13.91 -62.69
CA SER A 193 12.59 15.10 -62.94
C SER A 193 13.34 15.48 -61.66
N LYS A 194 14.64 15.72 -61.82
CA LYS A 194 15.57 16.13 -60.78
C LYS A 194 15.59 17.66 -60.71
N THR A 195 15.29 18.23 -59.55
CA THR A 195 15.71 19.60 -59.19
C THR A 195 16.29 19.60 -57.79
N LYS A 196 17.58 19.97 -57.72
CA LYS A 196 18.38 20.12 -56.50
C LYS A 196 17.88 21.33 -55.70
N SER A 197 17.52 21.12 -54.44
CA SER A 197 17.39 22.22 -53.46
C SER A 197 18.12 21.87 -52.15
N LYS A 198 18.60 22.94 -51.51
CA LYS A 198 19.67 23.05 -50.52
C LYS A 198 19.50 22.15 -49.28
N LYS A 199 20.62 21.53 -48.88
CA LYS A 199 20.86 20.86 -47.59
C LYS A 199 20.53 21.81 -46.42
N LYS A 200 19.48 21.51 -45.65
CA LYS A 200 19.38 21.86 -44.22
C LYS A 200 19.52 20.57 -43.43
N THR A 201 20.61 20.45 -42.68
CA THR A 201 20.90 19.36 -41.75
C THR A 201 19.88 19.37 -40.60
N LYS A 202 18.82 18.56 -40.70
CA LYS A 202 18.02 18.15 -39.54
C LYS A 202 18.62 16.86 -38.99
N SER A 203 19.09 16.95 -37.75
CA SER A 203 19.43 15.83 -36.87
C SER A 203 18.30 14.78 -36.92
N LYS A 204 18.60 13.57 -37.43
CA LYS A 204 17.71 12.41 -37.30
C LYS A 204 17.86 11.85 -35.89
N THR A 205 16.99 12.27 -34.99
CA THR A 205 16.70 11.51 -33.78
C THR A 205 16.13 10.17 -34.22
N LYS A 206 16.88 9.08 -34.03
CA LYS A 206 16.33 7.71 -34.17
C LYS A 206 15.22 7.58 -33.14
N SER A 207 13.95 7.66 -33.55
CA SER A 207 12.85 7.24 -32.70
C SER A 207 13.05 5.75 -32.42
N ARG A 208 13.24 5.41 -31.14
CA ARG A 208 13.16 4.03 -30.67
C ARG A 208 11.83 3.47 -31.17
N THR A 209 11.88 2.34 -31.85
CA THR A 209 10.72 1.50 -32.13
C THR A 209 9.98 1.24 -30.81
N PRO A 210 8.64 1.33 -30.77
CA PRO A 210 7.89 1.05 -29.55
C PRO A 210 8.16 -0.38 -29.09
N THR A 211 8.64 -0.54 -27.86
CA THR A 211 8.67 -1.84 -27.20
C THR A 211 7.23 -2.33 -27.04
N LYS A 212 7.00 -3.63 -27.20
CA LYS A 212 5.73 -4.39 -27.05
C LYS A 212 4.98 -4.21 -25.70
N ARG A 213 5.28 -3.19 -24.89
CA ARG A 213 4.95 -3.12 -23.47
C ARG A 213 3.55 -2.59 -23.15
N ASP A 214 2.83 -2.01 -24.11
CA ASP A 214 1.52 -1.41 -23.86
C ASP A 214 0.50 -1.89 -24.91
N ASP A 215 0.27 -3.19 -25.01
CA ASP A 215 -0.96 -3.67 -25.66
C ASP A 215 -2.07 -3.61 -24.61
N PRO A 216 -3.02 -2.65 -24.67
CA PRO A 216 -4.12 -2.55 -23.72
C PRO A 216 -5.02 -3.80 -23.72
N ASN A 217 -4.88 -4.70 -24.72
CA ASN A 217 -5.61 -5.95 -24.79
C ASN A 217 -4.83 -7.15 -24.20
N ASP A 218 -3.62 -6.94 -23.69
CA ASP A 218 -2.87 -7.99 -23.00
C ASP A 218 -3.46 -8.20 -21.59
N PRO A 219 -4.03 -9.37 -21.26
CA PRO A 219 -4.57 -9.65 -19.93
C PRO A 219 -3.51 -9.63 -18.81
N CYS A 220 -2.23 -9.52 -19.14
CA CYS A 220 -1.12 -9.37 -18.20
C CYS A 220 -0.58 -7.93 -18.13
N SER A 221 -1.23 -6.96 -18.78
CA SER A 221 -0.87 -5.55 -18.63
C SER A 221 -1.18 -5.09 -17.20
N GLY A 222 -0.17 -4.63 -16.46
CA GLY A 222 -0.32 -4.19 -15.06
C GLY A 222 -0.59 -5.31 -14.04
N ILE A 223 -0.67 -6.57 -14.47
CA ILE A 223 -1.03 -7.72 -13.63
C ILE A 223 0.02 -8.82 -13.79
N PHE A 224 0.46 -9.39 -12.66
CA PHE A 224 1.45 -10.46 -12.69
C PHE A 224 0.87 -11.73 -13.30
N CYS A 225 1.56 -12.25 -14.32
CA CYS A 225 1.23 -13.51 -14.96
C CYS A 225 2.32 -14.54 -14.67
N PRO A 226 2.13 -15.38 -13.63
CA PRO A 226 3.17 -16.32 -13.18
C PRO A 226 3.62 -17.29 -14.29
N HIS A 227 2.70 -17.70 -15.15
CA HIS A 227 2.97 -18.60 -16.28
C HIS A 227 3.89 -18.02 -17.36
N ARG A 228 4.12 -16.71 -17.37
CA ARG A 228 5.08 -16.04 -18.28
C ARG A 228 6.49 -15.99 -17.72
N SER A 229 6.67 -16.32 -16.44
CA SER A 229 7.97 -16.36 -15.78
C SER A 229 8.42 -17.79 -15.59
N HIS A 230 9.59 -18.15 -16.12
CA HIS A 230 10.16 -19.49 -15.89
C HIS A 230 10.91 -19.61 -14.55
N SER A 231 11.14 -18.49 -13.86
CA SER A 231 11.72 -18.48 -12.51
C SER A 231 10.67 -18.55 -11.41
N PHE A 232 9.38 -18.42 -11.75
CA PHE A 232 8.29 -18.55 -10.79
C PHE A 232 8.14 -19.98 -10.29
N GLN A 233 8.07 -20.15 -8.97
CA GLN A 233 7.73 -21.42 -8.35
C GLN A 233 6.67 -21.20 -7.28
N LYS A 234 5.61 -22.02 -7.31
CA LYS A 234 4.61 -22.01 -6.23
C LYS A 234 5.24 -22.54 -4.96
N LEU A 235 4.95 -21.91 -3.83
CA LEU A 235 5.36 -22.42 -2.54
C LEU A 235 4.42 -23.58 -2.16
N PRO A 236 4.92 -24.79 -1.87
CA PRO A 236 4.06 -25.91 -1.44
C PRO A 236 3.45 -25.64 -0.07
N CYS A 237 2.21 -26.07 0.12
CA CYS A 237 1.47 -25.89 1.37
C CYS A 237 2.17 -26.60 2.54
N SER A 238 2.70 -27.80 2.34
CA SER A 238 3.42 -28.53 3.41
C SER A 238 4.84 -28.01 3.70
N SER A 239 5.29 -26.95 3.02
CA SER A 239 6.61 -26.39 3.29
C SER A 239 6.64 -25.69 4.65
N LYS A 240 7.77 -25.80 5.37
CA LYS A 240 7.96 -25.07 6.63
C LYS A 240 7.78 -23.57 6.47
N VAL A 241 8.17 -23.03 5.31
CA VAL A 241 7.95 -21.62 4.99
C VAL A 241 6.46 -21.30 5.05
N CYS A 242 5.59 -22.15 4.50
CA CYS A 242 4.15 -21.95 4.57
C CYS A 242 3.57 -22.16 5.98
N THR A 243 3.90 -23.28 6.62
CA THR A 243 3.25 -23.72 7.88
C THR A 243 3.80 -23.03 9.12
N GLU A 244 5.04 -22.53 9.07
CA GLU A 244 5.73 -21.89 10.20
C GLU A 244 6.02 -20.41 9.87
N ASP A 245 6.88 -20.13 8.88
CA ASP A 245 7.41 -18.77 8.66
C ASP A 245 6.34 -17.76 8.18
N LEU A 246 5.36 -18.21 7.38
CA LEU A 246 4.29 -17.37 6.82
C LEU A 246 2.99 -17.42 7.63
N SER A 247 2.95 -18.14 8.76
CA SER A 247 1.76 -18.22 9.61
C SER A 247 1.33 -16.85 10.14
N GLY A 248 2.30 -15.99 10.49
CA GLY A 248 2.06 -14.61 10.92
C GLY A 248 1.62 -13.65 9.81
N VAL A 249 1.63 -14.09 8.55
CA VAL A 249 1.13 -13.36 7.37
C VAL A 249 -0.03 -14.09 6.71
N PHE A 250 -0.89 -14.69 7.54
CA PHE A 250 -2.18 -15.23 7.13
C PHE A 250 -2.09 -16.39 6.13
N SER A 251 -1.01 -17.17 6.17
CA SER A 251 -0.97 -18.43 5.43
C SER A 251 -2.02 -19.40 5.99
N LEU A 252 -2.71 -20.08 5.08
CA LEU A 252 -3.60 -21.18 5.44
C LEU A 252 -2.75 -22.42 5.69
N SER A 253 -2.56 -22.74 6.97
CA SER A 253 -1.77 -23.88 7.43
C SER A 253 -2.46 -25.23 7.22
N TYR A 254 -3.76 -25.23 6.90
CA TYR A 254 -4.48 -26.44 6.53
C TYR A 254 -4.17 -26.82 5.07
N CYS A 255 -3.48 -27.95 4.91
CA CYS A 255 -3.07 -28.49 3.62
C CYS A 255 -3.81 -29.79 3.30
N PRO A 256 -4.91 -29.74 2.52
CA PRO A 256 -5.60 -30.95 2.07
C PRO A 256 -4.67 -31.88 1.29
N ASN A 257 -3.85 -31.32 0.39
CA ASN A 257 -2.75 -32.03 -0.24
C ASN A 257 -1.43 -31.28 0.00
N ASN A 258 -0.36 -32.04 0.25
CA ASN A 258 0.97 -31.48 0.55
C ASN A 258 1.52 -30.59 -0.59
N SER A 259 1.24 -30.96 -1.83
CA SER A 259 1.73 -30.27 -3.03
C SER A 259 0.84 -29.10 -3.47
N ASP A 260 -0.29 -28.86 -2.79
CA ASP A 260 -1.14 -27.72 -3.10
C ASP A 260 -0.37 -26.41 -2.86
N PRO A 261 -0.73 -25.32 -3.55
CA PRO A 261 -0.10 -24.02 -3.31
C PRO A 261 -0.37 -23.57 -1.86
N CYS A 262 0.61 -22.95 -1.22
CA CYS A 262 0.45 -22.28 0.05
C CYS A 262 -0.49 -21.08 -0.13
N LEU A 263 -1.72 -21.20 0.35
CA LEU A 263 -2.74 -20.18 0.19
C LEU A 263 -2.61 -19.13 1.29
N PHE A 264 -3.08 -17.92 1.02
CA PHE A 264 -3.41 -16.94 2.05
C PHE A 264 -4.83 -16.46 1.90
N ASP A 265 -5.44 -16.19 3.05
CA ASP A 265 -6.73 -15.53 3.15
C ASP A 265 -6.62 -14.49 4.26
N ILE A 266 -6.65 -13.23 3.86
CA ILE A 266 -6.61 -12.11 4.79
C ILE A 266 -7.96 -11.41 4.76
N SER A 267 -8.62 -11.38 5.91
CA SER A 267 -9.85 -10.62 6.12
C SER A 267 -9.59 -9.50 7.11
N TYR A 268 -10.24 -8.37 6.89
CA TYR A 268 -9.99 -7.11 7.58
C TYR A 268 -11.23 -6.74 8.41
N ALA A 269 -11.04 -5.93 9.45
CA ALA A 269 -12.12 -5.47 10.32
C ALA A 269 -13.12 -4.54 9.60
N ASP A 270 -12.68 -3.88 8.53
CA ASP A 270 -13.52 -3.09 7.62
C ASP A 270 -14.38 -3.95 6.66
N GLY A 271 -14.24 -5.27 6.75
CA GLY A 271 -14.96 -6.23 5.91
C GLY A 271 -14.34 -6.45 4.53
N SER A 272 -13.19 -5.84 4.23
CA SER A 272 -12.40 -6.18 3.08
C SER A 272 -11.69 -7.52 3.26
N SER A 273 -11.37 -8.19 2.16
CA SER A 273 -10.54 -9.39 2.18
C SER A 273 -9.74 -9.55 0.91
N ALA A 274 -8.60 -10.23 1.00
CA ALA A 274 -7.80 -10.61 -0.14
C ALA A 274 -7.41 -12.08 -0.02
N THR A 275 -7.50 -12.80 -1.13
CA THR A 275 -7.13 -14.21 -1.19
C THR A 275 -6.17 -14.46 -2.34
N GLY A 276 -5.28 -15.42 -2.13
CA GLY A 276 -4.25 -15.72 -3.10
C GLY A 276 -3.36 -16.88 -2.67
N TYR A 277 -2.16 -16.91 -3.23
CA TYR A 277 -1.16 -17.91 -2.87
C TYR A 277 0.25 -17.35 -2.90
N PHE A 278 1.12 -17.94 -2.10
CA PHE A 278 2.53 -17.62 -2.07
C PHE A 278 3.33 -18.34 -3.15
N GLY A 279 4.37 -17.68 -3.60
CA GLY A 279 5.38 -18.24 -4.49
C GLY A 279 6.75 -17.67 -4.18
N VAL A 280 7.75 -18.17 -4.88
CA VAL A 280 9.07 -17.57 -4.94
C VAL A 280 9.38 -17.12 -6.35
N GLU A 281 10.06 -16.00 -6.46
CA GLU A 281 10.37 -15.38 -7.74
C GLU A 281 11.72 -14.67 -7.73
N THR A 282 12.17 -14.28 -8.93
CA THR A 282 13.34 -13.46 -9.18
C THR A 282 12.94 -12.01 -9.43
N ILE A 283 13.56 -11.08 -8.72
CA ILE A 283 13.40 -9.63 -8.92
C ILE A 283 14.69 -9.07 -9.52
N SER A 284 14.58 -8.33 -10.62
CA SER A 284 15.72 -7.66 -11.25
C SER A 284 15.94 -6.28 -10.65
N VAL A 285 17.21 -5.92 -10.43
CA VAL A 285 17.61 -4.63 -9.84
C VAL A 285 18.68 -3.95 -10.69
N ASN A 286 18.69 -2.61 -10.70
CA ASN A 286 19.72 -1.84 -11.41
C ASN A 286 20.85 -1.49 -10.42
N LEU A 287 22.05 -1.97 -10.72
CA LEU A 287 23.22 -1.73 -9.88
C LEU A 287 23.72 -0.29 -10.06
N THR A 288 24.30 0.28 -9.01
CA THR A 288 24.82 1.67 -9.03
C THR A 288 26.01 1.86 -9.98
N ASN A 289 26.64 0.77 -10.43
CA ASN A 289 27.71 0.75 -11.43
C ASN A 289 27.20 0.62 -12.89
N GLY A 290 25.88 0.71 -13.10
CA GLY A 290 25.25 0.60 -14.43
C GLY A 290 24.98 -0.84 -14.90
N GLY A 291 25.35 -1.85 -14.10
CA GLY A 291 25.02 -3.25 -14.38
C GLY A 291 23.59 -3.63 -13.99
N LYS A 292 23.14 -4.82 -14.41
CA LYS A 292 21.91 -5.44 -13.90
C LYS A 292 22.25 -6.51 -12.85
N GLY A 293 21.47 -6.52 -11.78
CA GLY A 293 21.50 -7.51 -10.72
C GLY A 293 20.18 -8.28 -10.63
N LYS A 294 20.18 -9.34 -9.83
CA LYS A 294 18.99 -10.17 -9.55
C LYS A 294 18.92 -10.54 -8.08
N LEU A 295 17.73 -10.58 -7.52
CA LEU A 295 17.38 -11.17 -6.24
C LEU A 295 16.59 -12.43 -6.53
N GLU A 296 17.12 -13.59 -6.18
CA GLU A 296 16.49 -14.88 -6.46
C GLU A 296 15.83 -15.41 -5.19
N ASN A 297 14.82 -16.26 -5.36
CA ASN A 297 14.08 -16.90 -4.27
C ASN A 297 13.44 -15.88 -3.30
N VAL A 298 12.95 -14.76 -3.83
CA VAL A 298 12.18 -13.78 -3.06
C VAL A 298 10.78 -14.35 -2.87
N THR A 299 10.32 -14.47 -1.62
CA THR A 299 8.94 -14.86 -1.32
C THR A 299 7.99 -13.74 -1.72
N ILE A 300 7.00 -14.06 -2.55
CA ILE A 300 6.00 -13.13 -3.05
C ILE A 300 4.58 -13.65 -2.84
N GLY A 301 3.63 -12.74 -2.70
CA GLY A 301 2.18 -13.01 -2.73
C GLY A 301 1.58 -12.77 -4.11
N CYS A 302 0.80 -13.72 -4.61
CA CYS A 302 -0.01 -13.57 -5.82
C CYS A 302 -1.48 -13.42 -5.40
N THR A 303 -1.99 -12.18 -5.37
CA THR A 303 -3.37 -11.87 -5.01
C THR A 303 -4.29 -12.17 -6.18
N LEU A 304 -5.29 -13.03 -5.96
CA LEU A 304 -6.23 -13.50 -6.98
C LEU A 304 -7.56 -12.78 -6.95
N SER A 305 -8.02 -12.44 -5.75
CA SER A 305 -9.25 -11.69 -5.56
C SER A 305 -9.14 -10.79 -4.34
N VAL A 306 -9.76 -9.63 -4.46
CA VAL A 306 -9.99 -8.70 -3.36
C VAL A 306 -11.49 -8.45 -3.29
N LEU A 307 -12.08 -8.58 -2.11
CA LEU A 307 -13.49 -8.28 -1.83
C LEU A 307 -13.55 -7.04 -0.94
N ASN A 308 -14.46 -6.12 -1.25
CA ASN A 308 -14.77 -4.91 -0.46
C ASN A 308 -13.58 -3.99 -0.06
N GLY A 309 -12.35 -4.29 -0.47
CA GLY A 309 -11.19 -3.45 -0.23
C GLY A 309 -11.13 -2.30 -1.21
N ILE A 310 -10.46 -1.21 -0.79
CA ILE A 310 -10.03 -0.15 -1.71
C ILE A 310 -9.14 -0.83 -2.75
N THR A 311 -9.73 -1.13 -3.91
CA THR A 311 -9.05 -1.83 -5.00
C THR A 311 -7.77 -1.07 -5.28
N PHE A 312 -6.62 -1.72 -5.12
CA PHE A 312 -5.40 -1.28 -5.76
C PHE A 312 -5.74 -1.14 -7.23
N THR A 313 -5.91 0.11 -7.67
CA THR A 313 -6.45 0.42 -9.00
C THR A 313 -5.58 -0.23 -10.07
N GLU A 314 -6.04 -0.30 -11.32
CA GLU A 314 -5.23 -0.72 -12.48
C GLU A 314 -3.86 -0.01 -12.58
N ASN A 315 -3.67 1.11 -11.86
CA ASN A 315 -2.43 1.88 -11.79
C ASN A 315 -1.45 1.47 -10.69
N THR A 316 -1.84 0.62 -9.72
CA THR A 316 -0.99 0.16 -8.61
C THR A 316 -0.88 -1.36 -8.67
N GLY A 317 0.32 -1.87 -9.01
CA GLY A 317 0.55 -3.30 -9.23
C GLY A 317 0.63 -4.15 -7.96
N GLY A 318 0.64 -3.52 -6.78
CA GLY A 318 0.77 -4.15 -5.46
C GLY A 318 1.74 -3.41 -4.53
N ILE A 319 2.39 -4.15 -3.63
CA ILE A 319 3.32 -3.62 -2.62
C ILE A 319 4.70 -4.27 -2.77
N LEU A 320 5.76 -3.46 -2.76
CA LEU A 320 7.13 -3.88 -2.47
C LEU A 320 7.33 -3.86 -0.95
N GLY A 321 7.32 -5.03 -0.35
CA GLY A 321 7.52 -5.17 1.08
C GLY A 321 8.96 -4.84 1.48
N LEU A 322 9.14 -3.77 2.24
CA LEU A 322 10.40 -3.35 2.85
C LEU A 322 10.49 -3.73 4.33
N GLY A 323 9.55 -4.49 4.87
CA GLY A 323 9.64 -5.14 6.18
C GLY A 323 10.59 -6.33 6.17
N PHE A 324 11.15 -6.65 7.34
CA PHE A 324 12.17 -7.70 7.44
C PHE A 324 11.59 -9.01 7.99
N THR A 325 11.47 -10.01 7.11
CA THR A 325 11.28 -11.42 7.47
C THR A 325 12.17 -12.30 6.59
N LYS A 326 12.43 -13.55 7.00
CA LYS A 326 13.25 -14.48 6.21
C LYS A 326 12.62 -14.69 4.83
N GLY A 327 13.44 -14.60 3.78
CA GLY A 327 12.97 -14.74 2.40
C GLY A 327 12.28 -13.51 1.82
N SER A 328 12.07 -12.43 2.60
CA SER A 328 11.53 -11.16 2.08
C SER A 328 12.49 -10.48 1.10
N PHE A 329 12.00 -9.45 0.41
CA PHE A 329 12.84 -8.62 -0.46
C PHE A 329 14.04 -8.05 0.31
N VAL A 330 13.81 -7.50 1.51
CA VAL A 330 14.89 -6.96 2.36
C VAL A 330 15.88 -8.04 2.78
N ASP A 331 15.43 -9.20 3.23
CA ASP A 331 16.35 -10.29 3.59
C ASP A 331 17.21 -10.72 2.40
N ARG A 332 16.60 -10.96 1.23
CA ARG A 332 17.36 -11.35 0.01
C ARG A 332 18.31 -10.25 -0.45
N ALA A 333 17.88 -9.00 -0.40
CA ALA A 333 18.71 -7.86 -0.79
C ALA A 333 19.86 -7.65 0.18
N SER A 334 19.61 -7.77 1.48
CA SER A 334 20.62 -7.58 2.51
C SER A 334 21.67 -8.67 2.54
N LEU A 335 21.29 -9.92 2.20
CA LEU A 335 22.23 -11.03 2.04
C LEU A 335 23.15 -10.88 0.81
N LYS A 336 22.67 -10.24 -0.26
CA LYS A 336 23.35 -10.22 -1.56
C LYS A 336 24.10 -8.92 -1.87
N TYR A 337 23.65 -7.80 -1.32
CA TYR A 337 24.13 -6.47 -1.69
C TYR A 337 24.65 -5.66 -0.51
N ASN A 338 23.85 -5.40 0.52
CA ASN A 338 24.32 -4.73 1.72
C ASN A 338 23.28 -4.85 2.84
N THR A 339 23.72 -5.04 4.08
CA THR A 339 22.84 -5.14 5.27
C THR A 339 22.02 -3.88 5.52
N LYS A 340 22.46 -2.75 4.98
CA LYS A 340 21.85 -1.44 5.11
C LYS A 340 21.04 -1.12 3.87
N PHE A 341 19.79 -0.76 4.09
CA PHE A 341 19.01 -0.05 3.09
C PHE A 341 18.69 1.35 3.57
N SER A 342 18.56 2.28 2.64
CA SER A 342 18.28 3.66 2.93
C SER A 342 17.31 4.24 1.93
N TYR A 343 16.54 5.22 2.37
CA TYR A 343 15.66 5.98 1.50
C TYR A 343 15.64 7.46 1.90
N CYS A 344 15.37 8.32 0.92
CA CYS A 344 15.26 9.76 1.11
C CYS A 344 14.00 10.23 0.38
N LEU A 345 12.99 10.66 1.13
CA LEU A 345 11.69 11.03 0.58
C LEU A 345 11.65 12.52 0.22
N VAL A 346 11.31 12.81 -1.03
CA VAL A 346 10.95 14.14 -1.51
C VAL A 346 9.62 14.60 -0.89
N ASP A 347 9.11 15.76 -1.29
CA ASP A 347 7.80 16.17 -0.80
C ASP A 347 6.70 15.23 -1.34
N HIS A 348 5.79 14.77 -0.49
CA HIS A 348 4.64 13.97 -0.93
C HIS A 348 3.76 14.70 -1.96
N LEU A 349 3.81 16.03 -2.03
CA LEU A 349 3.11 16.78 -3.08
C LEU A 349 3.94 16.96 -4.36
N SER A 350 5.11 16.33 -4.47
CA SER A 350 5.93 16.41 -5.68
C SER A 350 5.27 15.65 -6.84
N HIS A 351 5.37 16.22 -8.05
CA HIS A 351 4.99 15.51 -9.27
C HIS A 351 5.97 14.36 -9.57
N ARG A 352 5.54 13.39 -10.38
CA ARG A 352 6.34 12.19 -10.71
C ARG A 352 7.72 12.46 -11.34
N ASN A 353 7.96 13.64 -11.90
CA ASN A 353 9.25 14.01 -12.48
C ASN A 353 10.33 14.30 -11.43
N VAL A 354 9.95 14.42 -10.16
CA VAL A 354 10.87 14.49 -9.02
C VAL A 354 10.98 13.10 -8.41
N SER A 355 12.21 12.64 -8.17
CA SER A 355 12.46 11.28 -7.67
C SER A 355 13.12 11.31 -6.31
N SER A 356 12.54 10.55 -5.39
CA SER A 356 13.19 10.00 -4.21
C SER A 356 14.10 8.83 -4.61
N TYR A 357 14.84 8.27 -3.65
CA TYR A 357 15.67 7.08 -3.88
C TYR A 357 15.51 6.05 -2.76
N LEU A 358 15.54 4.77 -3.13
CA LEU A 358 15.74 3.62 -2.26
C LEU A 358 17.06 2.95 -2.65
N THR A 359 17.97 2.77 -1.71
CA THR A 359 19.31 2.21 -1.96
C THR A 359 19.58 1.06 -1.00
N PHE A 360 20.09 -0.06 -1.52
CA PHE A 360 20.73 -1.10 -0.72
C PHE A 360 22.24 -0.98 -0.92
N GLY A 361 22.93 -0.54 0.14
CA GLY A 361 24.31 -0.05 0.07
C GLY A 361 24.43 1.41 0.49
N ASN A 362 25.51 2.05 0.05
CA ASN A 362 25.79 3.44 0.42
C ASN A 362 24.99 4.41 -0.46
N PRO A 363 24.13 5.25 0.12
CA PRO A 363 23.34 6.21 -0.63
C PRO A 363 24.23 7.35 -1.16
N LYS A 364 24.07 7.70 -2.44
CA LYS A 364 24.71 8.88 -3.05
C LYS A 364 23.86 10.13 -2.82
N VAL A 365 23.69 10.54 -1.57
CA VAL A 365 22.86 11.68 -1.20
C VAL A 365 23.68 12.74 -0.46
N LYS A 366 23.41 14.01 -0.74
CA LYS A 366 24.05 15.13 -0.04
C LYS A 366 23.37 15.36 1.32
N LEU A 367 24.04 14.88 2.37
CA LEU A 367 23.68 15.20 3.75
C LEU A 367 23.88 16.68 4.04
N LEU A 368 22.99 17.24 4.86
CA LEU A 368 23.05 18.62 5.33
C LEU A 368 23.59 18.74 6.75
N ASP A 369 23.66 17.62 7.47
CA ASP A 369 24.18 17.51 8.83
C ASP A 369 24.74 16.08 9.06
N GLU A 370 25.35 15.86 10.22
CA GLU A 370 25.86 14.56 10.63
C GLU A 370 24.74 13.52 10.77
N MET A 371 25.05 12.27 10.39
CA MET A 371 24.19 11.12 10.62
C MET A 371 24.10 10.82 12.11
N LYS A 372 22.87 10.83 12.63
CA LYS A 372 22.55 10.39 13.98
C LYS A 372 22.13 8.94 13.93
N THR A 373 22.54 8.14 14.92
CA THR A 373 22.26 6.70 14.96
C THR A 373 21.68 6.31 16.31
N THR A 374 20.57 5.56 16.30
CA THR A 374 19.93 4.98 17.47
C THR A 374 19.71 3.49 17.28
N GLU A 375 19.41 2.79 18.37
CA GLU A 375 19.03 1.38 18.35
C GLU A 375 17.71 1.16 17.59
N LEU A 376 17.70 0.12 16.75
CA LEU A 376 16.52 -0.41 16.06
C LEU A 376 15.92 -1.53 16.91
N PHE A 377 14.64 -1.39 17.25
CA PHE A 377 13.84 -2.44 17.87
C PHE A 377 13.14 -3.20 16.76
N LEU A 378 13.75 -4.30 16.31
CA LEU A 378 13.22 -5.11 15.24
C LEU A 378 12.07 -6.00 15.76
N TYR A 379 10.86 -5.47 15.66
CA TYR A 379 9.64 -6.17 16.05
C TYR A 379 8.99 -6.72 14.80
N GLN A 380 9.57 -7.81 14.27
CA GLN A 380 9.30 -8.30 12.91
C GLN A 380 7.79 -8.34 12.61
N PRO A 381 7.35 -7.69 11.51
CA PRO A 381 8.17 -7.13 10.42
C PRO A 381 8.65 -5.68 10.61
N PHE A 382 8.25 -5.02 11.70
CA PHE A 382 8.30 -3.57 11.86
C PHE A 382 9.64 -3.05 12.38
N TYR A 383 9.94 -1.80 12.01
CA TYR A 383 11.14 -1.08 12.43
C TYR A 383 10.82 -0.13 13.59
N GLY A 384 10.99 -0.62 14.81
CA GLY A 384 10.79 0.15 16.02
C GLY A 384 11.96 1.07 16.36
N VAL A 385 11.65 2.22 16.95
CA VAL A 385 12.61 3.14 17.54
C VAL A 385 12.35 3.30 19.02
N ASN A 386 13.42 3.39 19.80
CA ASN A 386 13.33 3.60 21.26
C ASN A 386 13.00 5.06 21.57
N VAL A 387 11.72 5.41 21.62
CA VAL A 387 11.29 6.75 22.02
C VAL A 387 11.32 6.87 23.54
N THR A 388 11.97 7.92 24.03
CA THR A 388 12.00 8.25 25.47
C THR A 388 11.06 9.41 25.81
N GLY A 389 10.55 10.14 24.80
CA GLY A 389 9.60 11.22 24.97
C GLY A 389 9.49 12.11 23.73
N ILE A 390 8.55 13.06 23.79
CA ILE A 390 8.34 14.08 22.76
C ILE A 390 8.40 15.45 23.43
N SER A 391 9.10 16.40 22.82
CA SER A 391 9.05 17.81 23.24
C SER A 391 8.48 18.70 22.15
N VAL A 392 7.75 19.73 22.56
CA VAL A 392 7.28 20.81 21.70
C VAL A 392 7.88 22.12 22.20
N GLY A 393 8.65 22.78 21.33
CA GLY A 393 9.45 23.94 21.70
C GLY A 393 10.53 23.56 22.71
N ARG A 394 10.44 24.10 23.93
CA ARG A 394 11.39 23.79 25.03
C ARG A 394 10.80 22.85 26.08
N GLU A 395 9.54 22.45 25.92
CA GLU A 395 8.80 21.68 26.92
C GLU A 395 8.81 20.20 26.57
N MET A 396 9.31 19.36 27.48
CA MET A 396 9.14 17.91 27.41
C MET A 396 7.72 17.58 27.85
N LEU A 397 6.95 16.93 26.97
CA LEU A 397 5.56 16.59 27.25
C LEU A 397 5.46 15.45 28.27
N LYS A 398 4.42 15.50 29.09
CA LYS A 398 4.15 14.49 30.13
C LYS A 398 3.44 13.28 29.53
N ILE A 399 4.19 12.46 28.80
CA ILE A 399 3.69 11.22 28.19
C ILE A 399 4.15 10.02 29.06
N PRO A 400 3.26 9.12 29.48
CA PRO A 400 3.65 7.95 30.28
C PRO A 400 4.69 7.07 29.54
N PRO A 401 5.77 6.63 30.19
CA PRO A 401 6.80 5.79 29.54
C PRO A 401 6.26 4.49 28.94
N THR A 402 5.17 3.95 29.49
CA THR A 402 4.50 2.74 29.00
C THR A 402 4.00 2.88 27.57
N VAL A 403 3.71 4.10 27.10
CA VAL A 403 3.33 4.39 25.71
C VAL A 403 4.42 3.97 24.72
N TRP A 404 5.69 4.02 25.14
CA TRP A 404 6.83 3.69 24.30
C TRP A 404 7.31 2.24 24.45
N ASP A 405 6.68 1.47 25.34
CA ASP A 405 7.10 0.10 25.64
C ASP A 405 6.43 -0.91 24.72
N PHE A 406 7.21 -1.49 23.80
CA PHE A 406 6.78 -2.57 22.92
C PHE A 406 6.30 -3.83 23.66
N GLN A 407 6.69 -4.04 24.92
CA GLN A 407 6.20 -5.16 25.74
C GLN A 407 4.85 -4.86 26.40
N ALA A 408 4.45 -3.59 26.47
CA ALA A 408 3.20 -3.13 27.06
C ALA A 408 2.17 -2.73 25.99
N GLU A 409 2.23 -3.37 24.81
CA GLU A 409 1.39 -3.08 23.63
C GLU A 409 1.58 -1.68 23.02
N GLY A 410 2.54 -0.90 23.53
CA GLY A 410 2.93 0.41 23.00
C GLY A 410 4.10 0.31 22.02
N GLY A 411 4.92 1.36 21.99
CA GLY A 411 6.08 1.48 21.09
C GLY A 411 5.85 2.46 19.95
N MET A 412 6.91 2.76 19.20
CA MET A 412 6.84 3.62 18.02
C MET A 412 7.66 3.05 16.87
N ILE A 413 7.07 2.96 15.68
CA ILE A 413 7.69 2.42 14.47
C ILE A 413 7.83 3.49 13.38
N ILE A 414 8.73 3.23 12.44
CA ILE A 414 8.90 4.03 11.22
C ILE A 414 8.23 3.31 10.06
N ASP A 415 7.25 3.96 9.42
CA ASP A 415 6.49 3.36 8.33
C ASP A 415 6.41 4.28 7.11
N SER A 416 7.01 3.87 5.99
CA SER A 416 6.92 4.56 4.70
C SER A 416 5.58 4.33 3.98
N GLY A 417 4.88 3.25 4.33
CA GLY A 417 3.58 2.87 3.79
C GLY A 417 2.40 3.57 4.47
N THR A 418 2.63 4.29 5.57
CA THR A 418 1.66 5.18 6.23
C THR A 418 2.00 6.63 5.90
N THR A 419 0.99 7.43 5.59
CA THR A 419 1.18 8.85 5.19
C THR A 419 1.42 9.74 6.41
N LEU A 420 0.46 9.78 7.34
CA LEU A 420 0.49 10.69 8.51
C LEU A 420 1.15 10.06 9.74
N ALA A 421 1.55 10.91 10.69
CA ALA A 421 1.92 10.42 12.00
C ALA A 421 0.68 9.95 12.77
N ALA A 422 0.77 8.78 13.39
CA ALA A 422 -0.29 8.24 14.23
C ALA A 422 0.22 8.08 15.66
N LEU A 423 -0.53 8.58 16.64
CA LEU A 423 -0.16 8.51 18.05
C LEU A 423 -1.30 7.91 18.86
N VAL A 424 -0.98 7.04 19.82
CA VAL A 424 -1.97 6.64 20.85
C VAL A 424 -2.41 7.85 21.65
N LEU A 425 -3.64 7.85 22.15
CA LEU A 425 -4.27 9.03 22.77
C LEU A 425 -3.40 9.69 23.84
N GLU A 426 -2.74 8.90 24.69
CA GLU A 426 -1.86 9.39 25.77
C GLU A 426 -0.64 10.18 25.26
N ALA A 427 -0.23 9.99 24.00
CA ALA A 427 0.76 10.82 23.32
C ALA A 427 0.12 11.86 22.38
N TYR A 428 -0.99 11.53 21.74
CA TYR A 428 -1.70 12.40 20.80
C TYR A 428 -2.17 13.69 21.47
N ASP A 429 -2.91 13.56 22.57
CA ASP A 429 -3.53 14.68 23.28
C ASP A 429 -2.51 15.75 23.69
N PRO A 430 -1.44 15.43 24.44
CA PRO A 430 -0.45 16.45 24.83
C PRO A 430 0.32 17.04 23.65
N VAL A 431 0.56 16.27 22.58
CA VAL A 431 1.26 16.77 21.38
C VAL A 431 0.39 17.77 20.64
N VAL A 432 -0.86 17.42 20.36
CA VAL A 432 -1.78 18.29 19.62
C VAL A 432 -2.16 19.51 20.45
N GLU A 433 -2.38 19.37 21.76
CA GLU A 433 -2.60 20.50 22.67
C GLU A 433 -1.43 21.50 22.62
N ALA A 434 -0.18 21.02 22.75
CA ALA A 434 1.00 21.88 22.73
C ALA A 434 1.18 22.63 21.39
N LEU A 435 0.90 21.96 20.26
CA LEU A 435 0.99 22.56 18.93
C LEU A 435 -0.14 23.57 18.67
N THR A 436 -1.38 23.20 18.99
CA THR A 436 -2.56 24.07 18.78
C THR A 436 -2.53 25.33 19.63
N ASN A 437 -1.87 25.30 20.80
CA ASN A 437 -1.62 26.49 21.59
C ASN A 437 -0.87 27.60 20.83
N SER A 438 -0.01 27.23 19.88
CA SER A 438 0.72 28.17 19.02
C SER A 438 -0.11 28.67 17.83
N LEU A 439 -1.27 28.06 17.58
CA LEU A 439 -2.16 28.31 16.44
C LEU A 439 -3.44 29.05 16.85
N LYS A 440 -3.49 29.68 18.03
CA LYS A 440 -4.66 30.46 18.49
C LYS A 440 -4.96 31.71 17.66
N HIS A 441 -3.98 32.17 16.88
CA HIS A 441 -4.07 33.38 16.05
C HIS A 441 -4.64 33.13 14.65
N VAL A 442 -4.62 31.88 14.17
CA VAL A 442 -5.17 31.51 12.87
C VAL A 442 -6.65 31.15 12.98
N LYS A 443 -7.39 31.37 11.90
CA LYS A 443 -8.80 31.03 11.84
C LYS A 443 -8.97 29.53 11.61
N ARG A 444 -9.53 28.84 12.60
CA ARG A 444 -9.88 27.42 12.48
C ARG A 444 -10.96 27.22 11.42
N VAL A 445 -10.81 26.16 10.64
CA VAL A 445 -11.85 25.70 9.70
C VAL A 445 -12.72 24.68 10.43
N ASP A 446 -14.01 24.98 10.59
CA ASP A 446 -14.95 24.10 11.29
C ASP A 446 -15.38 22.91 10.39
N LYS A 447 -15.04 21.68 10.82
CA LYS A 447 -15.46 20.31 10.39
C LYS A 447 -16.13 20.19 9.01
N SER A 448 -15.54 19.53 7.99
CA SER A 448 -15.46 18.07 7.83
C SER A 448 -14.33 17.62 6.87
N LEU A 449 -13.08 17.92 7.24
CA LEU A 449 -11.91 17.61 6.42
C LEU A 449 -11.27 16.25 6.77
N GLY A 450 -12.09 15.22 6.94
CA GLY A 450 -11.65 13.87 7.30
C GLY A 450 -11.34 13.72 8.80
N ASP A 451 -10.43 12.81 9.13
CA ASP A 451 -10.05 12.44 10.52
C ASP A 451 -8.96 13.34 11.13
N LEU A 452 -8.79 14.56 10.62
CA LEU A 452 -7.85 15.55 11.17
C LEU A 452 -8.57 16.50 12.12
N ASP A 453 -8.12 16.52 13.38
CA ASP A 453 -8.77 17.30 14.44
C ASP A 453 -8.57 18.82 14.31
N PHE A 454 -7.45 19.25 13.73
CA PHE A 454 -7.09 20.66 13.65
C PHE A 454 -6.68 21.10 12.24
N CYS A 455 -7.56 21.88 11.60
CA CYS A 455 -7.33 22.54 10.32
C CYS A 455 -7.64 24.03 10.42
N PHE A 456 -6.95 24.85 9.64
CA PHE A 456 -7.03 26.30 9.69
C PHE A 456 -6.75 26.94 8.32
N GLU A 457 -7.22 28.18 8.15
CA GLU A 457 -6.95 28.98 6.96
C GLU A 457 -5.47 29.34 6.88
N SER A 458 -4.86 29.21 5.70
CA SER A 458 -3.42 29.47 5.50
C SER A 458 -3.04 30.93 5.64
N GLU A 459 -4.01 31.84 5.48
CA GLU A 459 -3.79 33.27 5.60
C GLU A 459 -3.40 33.64 7.04
N GLY A 460 -2.33 34.42 7.19
CA GLY A 460 -1.82 34.83 8.49
C GLY A 460 -0.98 33.79 9.23
N PHE A 461 -0.77 32.60 8.66
CA PHE A 461 0.12 31.59 9.24
C PHE A 461 1.59 31.85 8.88
N ASP A 462 2.44 31.96 9.90
CA ASP A 462 3.90 31.98 9.76
C ASP A 462 4.52 30.65 10.24
N PRO A 463 5.14 29.85 9.35
CA PRO A 463 5.86 28.65 9.75
C PRO A 463 6.95 28.90 10.80
N SER A 464 7.54 30.11 10.84
CA SER A 464 8.61 30.45 11.78
C SER A 464 8.13 30.57 13.23
N SER A 465 6.83 30.82 13.45
CA SER A 465 6.23 30.88 14.78
C SER A 465 5.88 29.50 15.34
N MET A 466 5.96 28.44 14.54
CA MET A 466 5.65 27.09 15.03
C MET A 466 6.75 26.57 15.95
N PRO A 467 6.41 26.05 17.14
CA PRO A 467 7.38 25.42 18.02
C PRO A 467 7.95 24.17 17.36
N SER A 468 9.24 23.91 17.56
CA SER A 468 9.89 22.70 17.07
C SER A 468 9.31 21.47 17.77
N LEU A 469 8.85 20.50 16.97
CA LEU A 469 8.51 19.16 17.44
C LEU A 469 9.78 18.30 17.44
N VAL A 470 10.05 17.59 18.54
CA VAL A 470 11.22 16.72 18.65
C VAL A 470 10.85 15.39 19.28
N PHE A 471 11.15 14.31 18.57
CA PHE A 471 11.15 12.96 19.10
C PHE A 471 12.52 12.69 19.73
N HIS A 472 12.52 12.33 21.01
CA HIS A 472 13.73 11.97 21.75
C HIS A 472 13.87 10.45 21.72
N PHE A 473 15.00 9.99 21.22
CA PHE A 473 15.33 8.58 21.16
C PHE A 473 16.36 8.20 22.24
N GLY A 474 16.44 6.91 22.54
CA GLY A 474 17.47 6.32 23.40
C GLY A 474 18.88 6.77 22.99
N GLY A 475 19.77 6.89 23.98
CA GLY A 475 21.14 7.39 23.75
C GLY A 475 21.23 8.90 23.53
N GLY A 476 20.15 9.66 23.77
CA GLY A 476 20.15 11.14 23.66
C GLY A 476 20.01 11.66 22.23
N VAL A 477 19.66 10.78 21.29
CA VAL A 477 19.47 11.12 19.88
C VAL A 477 18.16 11.86 19.70
N LYS A 478 18.13 12.88 18.84
CA LYS A 478 16.96 13.73 18.62
C LYS A 478 16.61 13.81 17.14
N PHE A 479 15.36 13.50 16.83
CA PHE A 479 14.76 13.67 15.53
C PHE A 479 13.77 14.85 15.55
N ALA A 480 14.01 15.84 14.70
CA ALA A 480 13.19 17.04 14.58
C ALA A 480 12.73 17.19 13.12
N PRO A 481 11.49 16.78 12.78
CA PRO A 481 10.96 16.99 11.44
C PRO A 481 10.75 18.49 11.16
N PRO A 482 10.82 18.93 9.88
CA PRO A 482 10.54 20.31 9.53
C PRO A 482 9.06 20.66 9.78
N VAL A 483 8.74 21.95 9.97
CA VAL A 483 7.37 22.42 10.25
C VAL A 483 6.35 21.87 9.23
N LYS A 484 6.71 21.86 7.96
CA LYS A 484 5.87 21.35 6.87
C LYS A 484 5.50 19.87 6.98
N SER A 485 6.20 19.10 7.81
CA SER A 485 5.94 17.68 8.02
C SER A 485 4.87 17.43 9.08
N TYR A 486 4.55 18.42 9.93
CA TYR A 486 3.49 18.31 10.94
C TYR A 486 2.43 19.41 10.82
N VAL A 487 2.66 20.42 9.99
CA VAL A 487 1.66 21.35 9.47
C VAL A 487 1.58 21.15 7.96
N ILE A 488 0.64 20.33 7.52
CA ILE A 488 0.53 19.86 6.13
C ILE A 488 -0.40 20.76 5.33
N ASP A 489 -0.12 20.89 4.03
CA ASP A 489 -1.04 21.49 3.06
C ASP A 489 -2.18 20.50 2.80
N PHE A 490 -3.40 20.88 3.20
CA PHE A 490 -4.58 20.03 3.06
C PHE A 490 -5.37 20.34 1.78
N GLY A 491 -5.32 21.57 1.33
CA GLY A 491 -5.99 22.00 0.12
C GLY A 491 -5.77 23.48 -0.14
N PRO A 492 -6.43 24.04 -1.15
CA PRO A 492 -6.33 25.46 -1.46
C PRO A 492 -6.63 26.31 -0.23
N ASN A 493 -5.63 27.06 0.23
CA ASN A 493 -5.69 27.93 1.41
C ASN A 493 -6.03 27.24 2.75
N VAL A 494 -5.87 25.93 2.88
CA VAL A 494 -6.13 25.19 4.13
C VAL A 494 -4.92 24.37 4.53
N LYS A 495 -4.52 24.50 5.80
CA LYS A 495 -3.48 23.70 6.45
C LYS A 495 -4.06 22.91 7.61
N CYS A 496 -3.47 21.76 7.91
CA CYS A 496 -3.87 20.93 9.04
C CYS A 496 -2.66 20.41 9.83
N LEU A 497 -2.88 20.04 11.09
CA LEU A 497 -1.91 19.25 11.84
C LEU A 497 -1.89 17.82 11.30
N GLY A 498 -0.72 17.32 10.93
CA GLY A 498 -0.54 16.01 10.29
C GLY A 498 -0.52 14.82 11.25
N PHE A 499 -1.43 14.80 12.23
CA PHE A 499 -1.53 13.74 13.24
C PHE A 499 -2.92 13.12 13.27
N VAL A 500 -2.97 11.80 13.40
CA VAL A 500 -4.20 11.04 13.64
C VAL A 500 -4.13 10.28 14.97
N PRO A 501 -5.24 10.20 15.72
CA PRO A 501 -5.26 9.43 16.96
C PRO A 501 -5.35 7.93 16.67
N ILE A 502 -4.81 7.12 17.59
CA ILE A 502 -5.05 5.68 17.72
C ILE A 502 -5.87 5.48 19.00
N ASN A 503 -7.07 4.94 18.85
CA ASN A 503 -7.94 4.61 19.99
C ASN A 503 -7.54 3.26 20.58
N GLY A 504 -7.35 3.20 21.90
CA GLY A 504 -6.98 1.96 22.61
C GLY A 504 -5.47 1.73 22.68
N THR A 505 -5.05 0.48 22.92
CA THR A 505 -3.63 0.10 22.89
C THR A 505 -3.18 -0.11 21.46
N GLY A 506 -1.94 0.28 21.15
CA GLY A 506 -1.45 0.28 19.78
C GLY A 506 -0.03 0.80 19.67
N VAL A 507 0.62 0.52 18.54
CA VAL A 507 1.94 1.06 18.24
C VAL A 507 1.78 2.42 17.53
N SER A 508 2.46 3.45 18.04
CA SER A 508 2.53 4.75 17.38
C SER A 508 3.39 4.69 16.11
N VAL A 509 3.14 5.55 15.13
CA VAL A 509 3.78 5.51 13.80
C VAL A 509 4.37 6.86 13.42
N ILE A 510 5.65 6.89 13.06
CA ILE A 510 6.26 7.98 12.30
C ILE A 510 5.92 7.72 10.82
N GLY A 511 4.89 8.39 10.30
CA GLY A 511 4.48 8.29 8.90
C GLY A 511 5.47 8.92 7.92
N ASN A 512 5.23 8.70 6.63
CA ASN A 512 6.16 9.08 5.58
C ASN A 512 6.33 10.60 5.44
N ILE A 513 5.31 11.41 5.79
CA ILE A 513 5.42 12.88 5.75
C ILE A 513 6.41 13.40 6.79
N MET A 514 6.42 12.80 8.00
CA MET A 514 7.41 13.10 9.03
C MET A 514 8.82 12.75 8.55
N GLN A 515 8.97 11.70 7.77
CA GLN A 515 10.27 11.20 7.30
C GLN A 515 10.88 12.02 6.15
N GLN A 516 10.13 12.92 5.51
CA GLN A 516 10.59 13.72 4.37
C GLN A 516 11.80 14.61 4.72
N SER A 517 12.56 14.97 3.69
CA SER A 517 13.77 15.82 3.81
C SER A 517 14.87 15.25 4.72
N HIS A 518 14.80 13.95 5.01
CA HIS A 518 15.80 13.20 5.74
C HIS A 518 16.18 11.95 4.93
N LEU A 519 17.47 11.61 4.98
CA LEU A 519 17.90 10.26 4.66
C LEU A 519 17.62 9.40 5.88
N TRP A 520 16.91 8.29 5.69
CA TRP A 520 16.76 7.24 6.69
C TRP A 520 17.56 6.02 6.24
N GLN A 521 18.31 5.41 7.14
CA GLN A 521 19.10 4.21 6.89
C GLN A 521 18.83 3.19 7.98
N ILE A 522 18.39 2.00 7.58
CA ILE A 522 18.05 0.90 8.45
C ILE A 522 19.08 -0.22 8.24
N ASP A 523 19.78 -0.58 9.30
CA ASP A 523 20.66 -1.75 9.36
C ASP A 523 19.99 -2.85 10.18
N VAL A 524 19.41 -3.81 9.49
CA VAL A 524 18.65 -4.91 10.11
C VAL A 524 19.55 -5.94 10.80
N TYR A 525 20.84 -6.00 10.48
CA TYR A 525 21.77 -6.97 11.08
C TYR A 525 22.60 -6.36 12.22
N GLN A 526 22.77 -5.03 12.24
CA GLN A 526 23.37 -4.32 13.38
C GLN A 526 22.33 -3.78 14.38
N ASN A 527 21.03 -3.87 14.06
CA ASN A 527 19.94 -3.30 14.83
C ASN A 527 20.16 -1.79 15.07
N THR A 528 20.34 -1.04 13.98
CA THR A 528 20.46 0.42 14.06
C THR A 528 19.58 1.12 13.04
N VAL A 529 18.99 2.23 13.45
CA VAL A 529 18.40 3.23 12.55
C VAL A 529 19.28 4.47 12.59
N SER A 530 19.66 4.97 11.42
CA SER A 530 20.39 6.22 11.28
C SER A 530 19.63 7.20 10.41
N PHE A 531 19.73 8.49 10.72
CA PHE A 531 19.08 9.53 9.95
C PHE A 531 19.85 10.86 9.96
N ALA A 532 19.69 11.63 8.90
CA ALA A 532 20.21 12.99 8.79
C ALA A 532 19.34 13.84 7.84
N PRO A 533 19.19 15.15 8.10
CA PRO A 533 18.65 16.08 7.13
C PRO A 533 19.40 16.01 5.80
N SER A 534 18.67 16.02 4.69
CA SER A 534 19.24 15.70 3.38
C SER A 534 18.45 16.32 2.22
N ARG A 535 19.10 16.47 1.06
CA ARG A 535 18.41 16.84 -0.20
C ARG A 535 18.03 15.58 -0.97
N CYS A 536 16.75 15.20 -0.91
CA CYS A 536 16.27 13.92 -1.42
C CYS A 536 15.96 13.86 -2.93
N GLY A 537 15.81 15.01 -3.59
CA GLY A 537 15.40 15.13 -5.00
C GLY A 537 16.46 15.77 -5.88
#